data_AF-A0A3D0T838-F1
#
_entry.id   AF-A0A3D0T838-F1
#
_cell.length_a   1.000
_cell.length_b   1.000
_cell.length_c   1.000
_cell.angle_alpha   90.00
_cell.angle_beta   90.00
_cell.angle_gamma   90.00
#
_symmetry.space_group_name_H-M   'P 1'
#
loop_
_entity.id
_entity.type
_entity.pdbx_description
1 polymer ?
#
loop_
_entity_poly.entity_id
_entity_poly.type
_entity_poly.pdbx_seq_one_letter_code
_entity_poly.pdbx_strand_id
1 'polypeptide(L)'
;MNGNYICTSCGYKGKPKKWTKGSFGIELLLWFFFLLPGLIYSIWRLTNKVEVCPSCKQPTMIPLHTPMGQKLMHEFKHSETKINDYSDNGIEETSFGLNIFGDKKPPMNNTTKLGMGILIVIILAFFIRGMTGNTDNKDAEQPTVNTSSASPKNSQVIQYIFDIPSLVGKDLNGVIAVLGTPKGQGPTTQQIALGAKEWDKTFVKDGKELLVTYTISNRRIVDFFISADDPSGKTKNTTRLMELGNLKQNDPRYRVEFVKVLKDPSSFTGVKIIPK
;
A
#
# COMPACT_ATOMS: atom_id res chain seq x y z
N MET A 1 -3.66 -7.36 -37.13
CA MET A 1 -3.97 -8.36 -36.09
C MET A 1 -5.31 -8.02 -35.45
N ASN A 2 -6.30 -8.91 -35.53
CA ASN A 2 -7.67 -8.64 -35.05
C ASN A 2 -7.85 -9.23 -33.65
N GLY A 3 -7.25 -8.57 -32.65
CA GLY A 3 -7.38 -8.96 -31.26
C GLY A 3 -8.79 -8.69 -30.72
N ASN A 4 -9.60 -9.74 -30.61
CA ASN A 4 -10.81 -9.72 -29.79
C ASN A 4 -10.39 -9.90 -28.32
N TYR A 5 -10.82 -8.99 -27.44
CA TYR A 5 -10.64 -9.10 -25.99
C TYR A 5 -11.99 -9.35 -25.34
N ILE A 6 -11.97 -9.96 -24.15
CA ILE A 6 -13.14 -10.15 -23.29
C ILE A 6 -12.91 -9.49 -21.93
N CYS A 7 -13.94 -8.85 -21.38
CA CYS A 7 -13.92 -8.32 -20.02
C CYS A 7 -14.28 -9.40 -19.00
N THR A 8 -13.43 -9.62 -18.00
CA THR A 8 -13.73 -10.62 -16.94
C THR A 8 -14.89 -10.20 -16.04
N SER A 9 -15.20 -8.91 -15.97
CA SER A 9 -16.18 -8.35 -15.02
C SER A 9 -17.59 -8.17 -15.60
N CYS A 10 -17.75 -8.21 -16.93
CA CYS A 10 -19.06 -8.02 -17.58
C CYS A 10 -19.24 -8.75 -18.92
N GLY A 11 -18.31 -9.64 -19.31
CA GLY A 11 -18.42 -10.44 -20.53
C GLY A 11 -18.28 -9.67 -21.86
N TYR A 12 -18.16 -8.34 -21.85
CA TYR A 12 -18.05 -7.51 -23.05
C TYR A 12 -16.91 -7.99 -23.97
N LYS A 13 -17.22 -8.20 -25.25
CA LYS A 13 -16.30 -8.64 -26.31
C LYS A 13 -15.99 -7.46 -27.24
N GLY A 14 -14.71 -7.10 -27.40
CA GLY A 14 -14.29 -6.00 -28.27
C GLY A 14 -12.88 -5.50 -27.99
N LYS A 15 -12.49 -4.36 -28.56
CA LYS A 15 -11.19 -3.72 -28.28
C LYS A 15 -11.27 -2.89 -26.98
N PRO A 16 -10.23 -2.87 -26.13
CA PRO A 16 -10.19 -1.99 -24.97
C PRO A 16 -10.18 -0.52 -25.38
N LYS A 17 -10.79 0.35 -24.55
CA LYS A 17 -10.73 1.81 -24.73
C LYS A 17 -9.63 2.37 -23.84
N LYS A 18 -8.77 3.23 -24.39
CA LYS A 18 -7.75 3.94 -23.61
C LYS A 18 -8.43 5.01 -22.76
N TRP A 19 -8.14 5.03 -21.46
CA TRP A 19 -8.66 6.02 -20.52
C TRP A 19 -7.50 6.68 -19.76
N THR A 20 -7.49 8.01 -19.74
CA THR A 20 -6.55 8.82 -18.96
C THR A 20 -7.14 9.13 -17.60
N LYS A 21 -6.38 8.87 -16.53
CA LYS A 21 -6.74 9.31 -15.17
C LYS A 21 -6.38 10.80 -15.03
N GLY A 22 -7.22 11.58 -14.33
CA GLY A 22 -6.96 13.00 -14.02
C GLY A 22 -7.70 14.03 -14.89
N SER A 23 -8.08 15.14 -14.26
CA SER A 23 -8.85 16.24 -14.84
C SER A 23 -7.97 17.23 -15.60
N PHE A 24 -8.33 17.54 -16.85
CA PHE A 24 -7.61 18.50 -17.69
C PHE A 24 -7.51 19.91 -17.07
N GLY A 25 -8.52 20.35 -16.30
CA GLY A 25 -8.50 21.64 -15.63
C GLY A 25 -7.41 21.78 -14.55
N ILE A 26 -6.97 20.69 -13.92
CA ILE A 26 -5.88 20.75 -12.93
C ILE A 26 -4.53 20.98 -13.61
N GLU A 27 -4.34 20.42 -14.81
CA GLU A 27 -3.16 20.61 -15.64
C GLU A 27 -3.02 22.09 -16.04
N LEU A 28 -4.10 22.69 -16.53
CA LEU A 28 -4.13 24.12 -16.90
C LEU A 28 -3.86 25.04 -15.69
N LEU A 29 -4.43 24.73 -14.52
CA LEU A 29 -4.20 25.50 -13.30
C LEU A 29 -2.75 25.40 -12.79
N LEU A 30 -2.15 24.20 -12.85
CA LEU A 30 -0.73 24.02 -12.50
C LEU A 30 0.18 24.78 -13.47
N TRP A 31 -0.07 24.72 -14.78
CA TRP A 31 0.68 25.49 -15.77
C TRP A 31 0.57 27.01 -15.57
N PHE A 32 -0.59 27.50 -15.11
CA PHE A 32 -0.81 28.94 -14.86
C PHE A 32 -0.08 29.48 -13.63
N PHE A 33 0.00 28.70 -12.54
CA PHE A 33 0.66 29.15 -11.30
C PHE A 33 2.13 28.71 -11.16
N PHE A 34 2.50 27.53 -11.67
CA PHE A 34 3.84 26.95 -11.49
C PHE A 34 4.23 26.02 -12.65
N LEU A 35 4.98 26.53 -13.63
CA LEU A 35 5.42 25.79 -14.83
C LEU A 35 6.03 24.40 -14.54
N LEU A 36 6.92 24.30 -13.55
CA LEU A 36 7.67 23.08 -13.23
C LEU A 36 6.78 21.90 -12.78
N PRO A 37 5.92 22.02 -11.74
CA PRO A 37 4.98 20.96 -11.39
C PRO A 37 3.93 20.71 -12.49
N GLY A 38 3.56 21.72 -13.30
CA GLY A 38 2.72 21.53 -14.49
C GLY A 38 3.35 20.55 -15.49
N LEU A 39 4.63 20.71 -15.80
CA LEU A 39 5.39 19.81 -16.68
C LEU A 39 5.45 18.38 -16.12
N ILE A 40 5.79 18.22 -14.83
CA ILE A 40 5.89 16.91 -14.17
C ILE A 40 4.53 16.20 -14.15
N TYR A 41 3.44 16.93 -13.82
CA TYR A 41 2.09 16.38 -13.84
C TYR A 41 1.65 15.96 -15.24
N SER A 42 2.01 16.74 -16.27
CA SER A 42 1.73 16.41 -17.67
C SER A 42 2.39 15.10 -18.10
N ILE A 43 3.67 14.88 -17.74
CA ILE A 43 4.40 13.64 -18.03
C ILE A 43 3.77 12.45 -17.27
N TRP A 44 3.46 12.60 -15.99
CA TRP A 44 2.78 11.57 -15.20
C TRP A 44 1.40 11.21 -15.75
N ARG A 45 0.62 12.22 -16.18
CA ARG A 45 -0.72 12.01 -16.77
C ARG A 45 -0.67 11.33 -18.13
N LEU A 46 0.32 11.63 -18.96
CA LEU A 46 0.51 11.03 -20.28
C LEU A 46 1.02 9.59 -20.22
N THR A 47 1.76 9.23 -19.16
CA THR A 47 2.30 7.87 -18.92
C THR A 47 1.27 6.94 -18.26
N ASN A 48 0.37 7.45 -17.41
CA ASN A 48 -0.67 6.65 -16.72
C ASN A 48 -1.94 6.38 -17.58
N LYS A 49 -1.76 6.01 -18.85
CA LYS A 49 -2.85 5.57 -19.75
C LYS A 49 -3.17 4.10 -19.47
N VAL A 50 -4.40 3.82 -19.03
CA VAL A 50 -4.87 2.45 -18.79
C VAL A 50 -5.85 2.00 -19.87
N GLU A 51 -5.77 0.73 -20.23
CA GLU A 51 -6.74 0.07 -21.11
C GLU A 51 -7.90 -0.46 -20.25
N VAL A 52 -9.11 0.00 -20.54
CA VAL A 52 -10.32 -0.36 -19.78
C VAL A 52 -11.41 -0.90 -20.69
N CYS A 53 -12.30 -1.71 -20.11
CA CYS A 53 -13.50 -2.16 -20.78
C CYS A 53 -14.42 -0.95 -21.10
N PRO A 54 -14.88 -0.77 -22.35
CA PRO A 54 -15.79 0.33 -22.69
C PRO A 54 -17.19 0.19 -22.06
N SER A 55 -17.60 -1.03 -21.67
CA SER A 55 -18.88 -1.29 -21.00
C SER A 55 -18.81 -0.96 -19.49
N CYS A 56 -18.01 -1.71 -18.71
CA CYS A 56 -17.96 -1.54 -17.25
C CYS A 56 -16.86 -0.61 -16.71
N LYS A 57 -16.00 -0.04 -17.57
CA LYS A 57 -14.88 0.86 -17.23
C LYS A 57 -13.78 0.26 -16.32
N GLN A 58 -13.83 -1.04 -16.05
CA GLN A 58 -12.80 -1.76 -15.28
C GLN A 58 -11.56 -2.09 -16.16
N PRO A 59 -10.34 -2.11 -15.60
CA PRO A 59 -9.10 -2.49 -16.30
C PRO A 59 -8.94 -4.03 -16.37
N THR A 60 -10.00 -4.73 -16.77
CA THR A 60 -10.12 -6.20 -16.71
C THR A 60 -10.34 -6.84 -18.08
N MET A 61 -9.73 -6.24 -19.12
CA MET A 61 -9.78 -6.74 -20.50
C MET A 61 -8.65 -7.74 -20.76
N ILE A 62 -8.99 -8.97 -21.16
CA ILE A 62 -8.05 -10.05 -21.45
C ILE A 62 -8.21 -10.48 -22.92
N PRO A 63 -7.13 -10.69 -23.69
CA PRO A 63 -7.24 -11.10 -25.09
C PRO A 63 -7.67 -12.58 -25.23
N LEU A 64 -8.59 -12.85 -26.17
CA LEU A 64 -9.22 -14.18 -26.36
C LEU A 64 -8.27 -15.29 -26.84
N HIS A 65 -7.05 -14.97 -27.29
CA HIS A 65 -6.05 -15.98 -27.65
C HIS A 65 -5.39 -16.63 -26.43
N THR A 66 -5.60 -16.10 -25.22
CA THR A 66 -5.08 -16.69 -23.98
C THR A 66 -6.02 -17.80 -23.48
N PRO A 67 -5.50 -18.85 -22.82
CA PRO A 67 -6.34 -19.91 -22.26
C PRO A 67 -7.37 -19.38 -21.25
N MET A 68 -7.02 -18.31 -20.52
CA MET A 68 -7.95 -17.62 -19.61
C MET A 68 -9.08 -16.91 -20.37
N GLY A 69 -8.78 -16.23 -21.48
CA GLY A 69 -9.79 -15.60 -22.33
C GLY A 69 -10.75 -16.60 -22.96
N GLN A 70 -10.25 -17.77 -23.36
CA GLN A 70 -11.08 -18.87 -23.87
C GLN A 70 -12.03 -19.41 -22.79
N LYS A 71 -11.52 -19.71 -21.58
CA LYS A 71 -12.37 -20.17 -20.46
C LYS A 71 -13.55 -19.24 -20.19
N LEU A 72 -13.28 -17.93 -20.08
CA LEU A 72 -14.30 -16.91 -19.86
C LEU A 72 -15.35 -16.85 -20.99
N MET A 73 -14.94 -17.09 -22.24
CA MET A 73 -15.87 -17.12 -23.37
C MET A 73 -16.91 -18.25 -23.24
N HIS A 74 -16.52 -19.42 -22.73
CA HIS A 74 -17.43 -20.53 -22.46
C HIS A 74 -18.31 -20.26 -21.23
N GLU A 75 -17.74 -19.69 -20.16
CA GLU A 75 -18.44 -19.37 -18.92
C GLU A 75 -19.59 -18.37 -19.14
N PHE A 76 -19.33 -17.26 -19.84
CA PHE A 76 -20.39 -16.30 -20.19
C PHE A 76 -21.42 -16.89 -21.16
N LYS A 77 -21.01 -17.74 -22.12
CA LYS A 77 -21.94 -18.40 -23.05
C LYS A 77 -22.92 -19.32 -22.33
N HIS A 78 -22.46 -20.08 -21.32
CA HIS A 78 -23.35 -20.91 -20.50
C HIS A 78 -24.30 -20.08 -19.62
N SER A 79 -23.88 -18.89 -19.17
CA SER A 79 -24.78 -17.99 -18.43
C SER A 79 -25.91 -17.42 -19.29
N GLU A 80 -25.67 -17.19 -20.59
CA GLU A 80 -26.73 -16.80 -21.54
C GLU A 80 -27.69 -17.96 -21.84
N THR A 81 -27.20 -19.20 -21.92
CA THR A 81 -28.07 -20.38 -22.16
C THR A 81 -28.96 -20.72 -20.96
N LYS A 82 -28.44 -20.66 -19.72
CA LYS A 82 -29.20 -21.06 -18.52
C LYS A 82 -30.42 -20.17 -18.20
N ILE A 83 -30.54 -18.98 -18.77
CA ILE A 83 -31.73 -18.13 -18.63
C ILE A 83 -32.84 -18.57 -19.60
N ASN A 84 -32.49 -19.14 -20.75
CA ASN A 84 -33.45 -19.52 -21.81
C ASN A 84 -33.94 -20.98 -21.66
N ASP A 85 -33.36 -21.76 -20.76
CA ASP A 85 -33.67 -23.17 -20.50
C ASP A 85 -34.59 -23.37 -19.27
N TYR A 86 -35.00 -22.27 -18.62
CA TYR A 86 -36.04 -22.23 -17.58
C TYR A 86 -37.34 -21.63 -18.15
N SER A 87 -37.78 -22.15 -19.31
CA SER A 87 -39.06 -21.74 -19.89
C SER A 87 -39.76 -22.84 -20.68
N ASP A 88 -39.50 -24.11 -20.36
CA ASP A 88 -40.38 -25.22 -20.74
C ASP A 88 -40.34 -26.31 -19.65
N ASN A 89 -41.44 -26.41 -18.90
CA ASN A 89 -41.90 -27.49 -18.01
C ASN A 89 -42.90 -26.88 -17.01
N GLY A 90 -44.17 -26.83 -17.38
CA GLY A 90 -45.23 -26.35 -16.49
C GLY A 90 -45.53 -27.35 -15.38
N ILE A 91 -45.55 -26.88 -14.13
CA ILE A 91 -46.20 -27.57 -13.01
C ILE A 91 -46.88 -26.52 -12.11
N GLU A 92 -47.92 -26.95 -11.41
CA GLU A 92 -49.04 -26.14 -10.92
C GLU A 92 -48.73 -25.18 -9.76
N GLU A 93 -49.59 -24.17 -9.61
CA GLU A 93 -49.62 -23.28 -8.46
C GLU A 93 -49.96 -24.04 -7.16
N THR A 94 -48.98 -24.22 -6.27
CA THR A 94 -49.29 -24.47 -4.85
C THR A 94 -48.41 -23.61 -3.93
N SER A 95 -49.08 -22.77 -3.15
CA SER A 95 -48.47 -21.90 -2.16
C SER A 95 -48.21 -22.63 -0.85
N PHE A 96 -46.97 -22.97 -0.52
CA PHE A 96 -46.50 -23.15 0.86
C PHE A 96 -45.00 -22.80 0.94
N GLY A 97 -44.62 -21.95 1.91
CA GLY A 97 -43.23 -21.48 2.01
C GLY A 97 -42.43 -22.17 3.09
N LEU A 98 -41.09 -22.06 3.03
CA LEU A 98 -40.30 -21.60 4.18
C LEU A 98 -38.89 -21.12 3.77
N ASN A 99 -38.39 -20.21 4.59
CA ASN A 99 -37.14 -19.44 4.53
C ASN A 99 -35.79 -20.17 4.26
N ILE A 100 -34.80 -19.32 3.95
CA ILE A 100 -33.36 -19.30 4.37
C ILE A 100 -32.33 -19.39 3.22
N PHE A 101 -31.28 -18.56 3.34
CA PHE A 101 -30.11 -18.31 2.49
C PHE A 101 -30.34 -17.51 1.18
N GLY A 102 -29.62 -16.41 0.92
CA GLY A 102 -28.64 -15.77 1.79
C GLY A 102 -27.57 -14.86 1.18
N ASP A 103 -27.71 -14.34 -0.04
CA ASP A 103 -26.63 -13.54 -0.65
C ASP A 103 -26.69 -12.05 -0.31
N LYS A 104 -25.82 -11.65 0.62
CA LYS A 104 -25.54 -10.25 0.96
C LYS A 104 -24.92 -9.53 -0.25
N LYS A 105 -25.73 -8.76 -0.97
CA LYS A 105 -25.22 -7.74 -1.91
C LYS A 105 -24.39 -6.70 -1.11
N PRO A 106 -23.07 -6.59 -1.30
CA PRO A 106 -22.29 -5.58 -0.59
C PRO A 106 -22.74 -4.19 -1.04
N PRO A 107 -23.03 -3.25 -0.11
CA PRO A 107 -23.46 -1.91 -0.49
C PRO A 107 -22.32 -1.16 -1.18
N MET A 108 -22.60 -0.58 -2.35
CA MET A 108 -21.69 0.36 -3.00
C MET A 108 -21.54 1.61 -2.13
N ASN A 109 -20.36 1.80 -1.52
CA ASN A 109 -20.02 3.02 -0.80
C ASN A 109 -19.58 4.13 -1.79
N ASN A 110 -20.58 4.88 -2.26
CA ASN A 110 -20.43 6.04 -3.13
C ASN A 110 -19.95 7.30 -2.37
N THR A 111 -18.79 7.22 -1.70
CA THR A 111 -18.24 8.35 -0.92
C THR A 111 -16.82 8.71 -1.35
N THR A 112 -16.69 9.39 -2.50
CA THR A 112 -15.41 9.93 -2.97
C THR A 112 -15.55 11.30 -3.64
N LYS A 113 -16.26 12.24 -2.98
CA LYS A 113 -16.25 13.68 -3.31
C LYS A 113 -16.50 14.59 -2.09
N LEU A 114 -15.75 14.43 -1.01
CA LEU A 114 -15.62 15.46 0.02
C LEU A 114 -14.22 15.37 0.63
N GLY A 115 -13.44 16.46 0.58
CA GLY A 115 -12.08 16.50 1.16
C GLY A 115 -11.08 17.42 0.47
N MET A 116 -11.19 17.66 -0.85
CA MET A 116 -10.18 18.46 -1.57
C MET A 116 -10.40 19.98 -1.51
N GLY A 117 -11.65 20.45 -1.37
CA GLY A 117 -11.97 21.87 -1.21
C GLY A 117 -11.72 22.40 0.21
N ILE A 118 -12.04 21.60 1.23
CA ILE A 118 -11.85 21.97 2.65
C ILE A 118 -10.36 22.12 2.99
N LEU A 119 -9.49 21.29 2.40
CA LEU A 119 -8.04 21.36 2.58
C LEU A 119 -7.43 22.68 2.08
N ILE A 120 -7.99 23.27 1.01
CA ILE A 120 -7.53 24.56 0.47
C ILE A 120 -7.93 25.72 1.39
N VAL A 121 -9.14 25.70 1.95
CA VAL A 121 -9.59 26.73 2.92
C VAL A 121 -8.78 26.66 4.22
N ILE A 122 -8.46 25.45 4.69
CA ILE A 122 -7.60 25.27 5.87
C ILE A 122 -6.18 25.80 5.60
N ILE A 123 -5.58 25.50 4.44
CA ILE A 123 -4.26 26.03 4.08
C ILE A 123 -4.27 27.56 4.03
N LEU A 124 -5.29 28.19 3.42
CA LEU A 124 -5.42 29.65 3.39
C LEU A 124 -5.63 30.27 4.78
N ALA A 125 -6.39 29.61 5.67
CA ALA A 125 -6.59 30.08 7.04
C ALA A 125 -5.29 30.02 7.88
N PHE A 126 -4.43 29.02 7.66
CA PHE A 126 -3.13 28.94 8.31
C PHE A 126 -2.13 30.02 7.84
N PHE A 127 -2.26 30.54 6.61
CA PHE A 127 -1.43 31.65 6.14
C PHE A 127 -1.78 33.01 6.79
N ILE A 128 -3.02 33.21 7.26
CA ILE A 128 -3.42 34.45 7.94
C ILE A 128 -3.02 34.44 9.43
N ARG A 129 -2.90 33.25 10.05
CA ARG A 129 -2.60 33.10 11.49
C ARG A 129 -1.09 32.99 11.80
N GLY A 130 -0.22 33.22 10.81
CA GLY A 130 1.24 33.13 10.90
C GLY A 130 1.96 34.40 11.37
N MET A 131 1.26 35.38 11.95
CA MET A 131 1.85 36.59 12.54
C MET A 131 1.25 36.90 13.91
N THR A 132 1.66 36.15 14.92
CA THR A 132 1.61 36.58 16.33
C THR A 132 2.56 35.70 17.12
N GLY A 133 3.77 36.21 17.39
CA GLY A 133 4.66 35.59 18.36
C GLY A 133 4.28 36.02 19.77
N ASN A 134 4.52 35.17 20.76
CA ASN A 134 5.05 35.66 22.03
C ASN A 134 5.97 34.60 22.65
N THR A 135 7.03 35.07 23.28
CA THR A 135 7.91 34.29 24.15
C THR A 135 7.24 34.05 25.50
N ASP A 136 7.73 33.07 26.26
CA ASP A 136 8.44 33.37 27.52
C ASP A 136 9.16 32.13 28.09
N ASN A 137 10.33 32.38 28.67
CA ASN A 137 11.15 31.39 29.40
C ASN A 137 10.76 31.35 30.88
N LYS A 138 11.12 30.23 31.56
CA LYS A 138 11.82 30.21 32.87
C LYS A 138 12.15 28.78 33.33
N ASP A 139 13.45 28.50 33.46
CA ASP A 139 14.18 28.09 34.69
C ASP A 139 13.50 27.14 35.71
N ALA A 140 14.16 26.22 36.44
CA ALA A 140 15.49 25.59 36.40
C ALA A 140 15.55 24.48 37.51
N GLU A 141 16.71 23.80 37.62
CA GLU A 141 17.21 23.04 38.79
C GLU A 141 16.73 21.59 39.13
N GLN A 142 17.70 20.75 39.54
CA GLN A 142 17.60 19.33 39.91
C GLN A 142 18.84 18.95 40.75
N PRO A 143 18.76 18.41 42.00
CA PRO A 143 18.60 16.94 42.18
C PRO A 143 18.02 16.43 43.53
N THR A 144 17.81 15.11 43.66
CA THR A 144 18.15 14.30 44.86
C THR A 144 18.10 12.78 44.56
N VAL A 145 18.54 11.94 45.51
CA VAL A 145 19.22 10.65 45.25
C VAL A 145 18.75 9.52 46.20
N ASN A 146 18.68 8.28 45.67
CA ASN A 146 18.55 6.95 46.35
C ASN A 146 17.27 6.67 47.19
N THR A 147 16.58 5.52 47.07
CA THR A 147 17.08 4.20 47.53
C THR A 147 16.19 3.04 47.03
N SER A 148 16.79 1.86 46.85
CA SER A 148 16.16 0.62 46.38
C SER A 148 15.14 -0.02 47.35
N SER A 149 14.13 -0.70 46.82
CA SER A 149 13.42 -1.80 47.49
C SER A 149 12.87 -2.79 46.48
N ALA A 150 13.01 -4.09 46.75
CA ALA A 150 12.72 -5.16 45.79
C ALA A 150 11.32 -5.75 45.98
N SER A 151 10.58 -5.92 44.89
CA SER A 151 9.45 -6.85 44.77
C SER A 151 9.23 -7.22 43.29
N PRO A 152 8.49 -8.30 42.97
CA PRO A 152 8.73 -9.06 41.75
C PRO A 152 8.42 -8.31 40.47
N LYS A 153 9.30 -8.51 39.50
CA LYS A 153 9.30 -7.88 38.18
C LYS A 153 8.02 -8.25 37.42
N ASN A 154 7.03 -7.35 37.44
CA ASN A 154 5.94 -7.37 36.48
C ASN A 154 6.56 -7.30 35.06
N SER A 155 6.45 -8.40 34.31
CA SER A 155 7.00 -8.50 32.96
C SER A 155 6.29 -7.52 32.04
N GLN A 156 6.90 -6.35 31.87
CA GLN A 156 6.54 -5.35 30.87
C GLN A 156 6.38 -6.06 29.52
N VAL A 157 5.15 -6.11 29.01
CA VAL A 157 4.84 -6.76 27.72
C VAL A 157 5.48 -5.93 26.62
N ILE A 158 6.64 -6.35 26.13
CA ILE A 158 7.37 -5.64 25.08
C ILE A 158 6.58 -5.77 23.77
N GLN A 159 5.76 -4.78 23.47
CA GLN A 159 4.92 -4.76 22.27
C GLN A 159 5.71 -4.26 21.05
N TYR A 160 6.73 -5.03 20.67
CA TYR A 160 7.34 -4.92 19.34
C TYR A 160 6.37 -5.47 18.29
N ILE A 161 6.42 -4.94 17.07
CA ILE A 161 5.58 -5.40 15.96
C ILE A 161 6.35 -6.44 15.13
N PHE A 162 7.62 -6.15 14.83
CA PHE A 162 8.50 -7.03 14.08
C PHE A 162 9.65 -7.49 14.98
N ASP A 163 9.84 -8.79 15.14
CA ASP A 163 11.00 -9.33 15.86
C ASP A 163 12.19 -9.47 14.92
N ILE A 164 12.81 -8.35 14.52
CA ILE A 164 13.95 -8.36 13.59
C ILE A 164 15.09 -9.28 14.07
N PRO A 165 15.44 -9.37 15.38
CA PRO A 165 16.38 -10.36 15.90
C PRO A 165 16.15 -11.82 15.49
N SER A 166 14.92 -12.28 15.29
CA SER A 166 14.64 -13.65 14.84
C SER A 166 14.64 -13.81 13.32
N LEU A 167 14.58 -12.70 12.56
CA LEU A 167 14.64 -12.71 11.09
C LEU A 167 16.07 -12.68 10.56
N VAL A 168 17.02 -12.12 11.31
CA VAL A 168 18.43 -12.03 10.90
C VAL A 168 19.02 -13.43 10.70
N GLY A 169 19.68 -13.63 9.56
CA GLY A 169 20.24 -14.92 9.13
C GLY A 169 19.27 -15.80 8.32
N LYS A 170 17.98 -15.46 8.23
CA LYS A 170 17.03 -16.12 7.33
C LYS A 170 17.20 -15.60 5.89
N ASP A 171 16.77 -16.40 4.92
CA ASP A 171 16.54 -15.95 3.54
C ASP A 171 15.11 -15.38 3.40
N LEU A 172 14.78 -14.86 2.21
CA LEU A 172 13.43 -14.34 1.93
C LEU A 172 12.32 -15.36 2.22
N ASN A 173 12.54 -16.65 1.95
CA ASN A 173 11.52 -17.68 2.19
C ASN A 173 11.30 -17.87 3.70
N GLY A 174 12.38 -17.92 4.50
CA GLY A 174 12.31 -17.97 5.96
C GLY A 174 11.68 -16.72 6.58
N VAL A 175 11.87 -15.54 5.99
CA VAL A 175 11.17 -14.30 6.41
C VAL A 175 9.67 -14.38 6.09
N ILE A 176 9.30 -14.84 4.89
CA ILE A 176 7.89 -15.06 4.49
C ILE A 176 7.21 -16.09 5.40
N ALA A 177 7.90 -17.16 5.80
CA ALA A 177 7.35 -18.15 6.72
C ALA A 177 7.02 -17.59 8.12
N VAL A 178 7.71 -16.54 8.56
CA VAL A 178 7.48 -15.89 9.87
C VAL A 178 6.49 -14.72 9.78
N LEU A 179 6.56 -13.92 8.70
CA LEU A 179 5.78 -12.69 8.54
C LEU A 179 4.52 -12.83 7.66
N GLY A 180 4.34 -13.96 7.00
CA GLY A 180 3.23 -14.20 6.07
C GLY A 180 3.44 -13.57 4.69
N THR A 181 2.34 -13.27 3.99
CA THR A 181 2.36 -12.85 2.59
C THR A 181 2.75 -11.36 2.44
N PRO A 182 3.84 -11.03 1.73
CA PRO A 182 4.21 -9.65 1.46
C PRO A 182 3.38 -9.00 0.34
N LYS A 183 3.28 -7.67 0.37
CA LYS A 183 2.83 -6.83 -0.73
C LYS A 183 3.93 -6.69 -1.80
N GLY A 184 3.53 -6.22 -2.99
CA GLY A 184 4.43 -5.92 -4.11
C GLY A 184 4.71 -7.12 -5.01
N GLN A 185 4.86 -6.88 -6.31
CA GLN A 185 5.30 -7.92 -7.26
C GLN A 185 6.82 -8.13 -7.17
N GLY A 186 7.30 -9.29 -7.63
CA GLY A 186 8.74 -9.51 -7.79
C GLY A 186 9.29 -8.79 -9.03
N PRO A 187 10.62 -8.79 -9.23
CA PRO A 187 11.22 -8.24 -10.44
C PRO A 187 10.78 -9.04 -11.68
N THR A 188 10.56 -8.35 -12.78
CA THR A 188 10.28 -8.97 -14.09
C THR A 188 11.54 -9.55 -14.73
N THR A 189 11.39 -10.52 -15.63
CA THR A 189 12.52 -11.11 -16.39
C THR A 189 13.34 -10.04 -17.12
N GLN A 190 12.68 -9.00 -17.65
CA GLN A 190 13.32 -7.87 -18.31
C GLN A 190 14.16 -7.03 -17.34
N GLN A 191 13.66 -6.77 -16.12
CA GLN A 191 14.43 -6.03 -15.10
C GLN A 191 15.67 -6.81 -14.64
N ILE A 192 15.56 -8.14 -14.51
CA ILE A 192 16.71 -9.01 -14.21
C ILE A 192 17.72 -8.98 -15.35
N ALA A 193 17.27 -9.08 -16.61
CA ALA A 193 18.14 -8.99 -17.79
C ALA A 193 18.84 -7.61 -17.93
N LEU A 194 18.21 -6.53 -17.45
CA LEU A 194 18.79 -5.19 -17.36
C LEU A 194 19.74 -5.00 -16.16
N GLY A 195 20.03 -6.06 -15.40
CA GLY A 195 21.03 -6.04 -14.32
C GLY A 195 20.49 -5.72 -12.92
N ALA A 196 19.19 -5.84 -12.67
CA ALA A 196 18.66 -5.77 -11.30
C ALA A 196 19.26 -6.91 -10.44
N LYS A 197 19.96 -6.54 -9.37
CA LYS A 197 20.61 -7.47 -8.42
C LYS A 197 19.85 -7.63 -7.10
N GLU A 198 19.11 -6.59 -6.71
CA GLU A 198 18.38 -6.50 -5.45
C GLU A 198 16.94 -6.08 -5.72
N TRP A 199 16.03 -6.46 -4.81
CA TRP A 199 14.62 -6.11 -4.85
C TRP A 199 14.05 -6.05 -3.43
N ASP A 200 12.93 -5.38 -3.23
CA ASP A 200 12.27 -5.28 -1.93
C ASP A 200 10.91 -5.99 -1.88
N LYS A 201 10.49 -6.32 -0.65
CA LYS A 201 9.14 -6.80 -0.32
C LYS A 201 8.63 -6.07 0.90
N THR A 202 7.39 -5.58 0.85
CA THR A 202 6.75 -4.88 1.97
C THR A 202 5.85 -5.83 2.75
N PHE A 203 6.18 -6.09 4.01
CA PHE A 203 5.33 -6.81 4.95
C PHE A 203 4.56 -5.79 5.80
N VAL A 204 3.30 -6.09 6.14
CA VAL A 204 2.46 -5.19 6.92
C VAL A 204 1.83 -5.91 8.07
N LYS A 205 2.03 -5.37 9.28
CA LYS A 205 1.49 -5.87 10.53
C LYS A 205 1.11 -4.68 11.39
N ASP A 206 -0.08 -4.72 12.00
CA ASP A 206 -0.62 -3.68 12.89
C ASP A 206 -0.54 -2.24 12.30
N GLY A 207 -0.78 -2.14 10.98
CA GLY A 207 -0.70 -0.88 10.23
C GLY A 207 0.69 -0.25 10.16
N LYS A 208 1.76 -1.02 10.40
CA LYS A 208 3.16 -0.63 10.16
C LYS A 208 3.75 -1.47 9.03
N GLU A 209 4.68 -0.86 8.31
CA GLU A 209 5.30 -1.46 7.13
C GLU A 209 6.77 -1.77 7.41
N LEU A 210 7.18 -2.99 7.04
CA LEU A 210 8.56 -3.46 7.05
C LEU A 210 8.94 -3.75 5.61
N LEU A 211 9.85 -2.96 5.04
CA LEU A 211 10.51 -3.32 3.79
C LEU A 211 11.65 -4.29 4.08
N VAL A 212 11.79 -5.29 3.23
CA VAL A 212 12.83 -6.31 3.29
C VAL A 212 13.53 -6.35 1.94
N THR A 213 14.74 -5.82 1.88
CA THR A 213 15.58 -5.80 0.68
C THR A 213 16.35 -7.11 0.59
N TYR A 214 16.35 -7.77 -0.57
CA TYR A 214 17.00 -9.06 -0.77
C TYR A 214 17.73 -9.14 -2.12
N THR A 215 18.80 -9.94 -2.17
CA THR A 215 19.51 -10.24 -3.42
C THR A 215 18.71 -11.25 -4.26
N ILE A 216 18.47 -10.94 -5.53
CA ILE A 216 17.60 -11.73 -6.41
C ILE A 216 18.12 -13.15 -6.66
N SER A 217 19.44 -13.32 -6.76
CA SER A 217 20.08 -14.60 -7.13
C SER A 217 20.01 -15.68 -6.05
N ASN A 218 20.21 -15.32 -4.78
CA ASN A 218 20.32 -16.26 -3.65
C ASN A 218 19.29 -16.00 -2.54
N ARG A 219 18.41 -15.01 -2.69
CA ARG A 219 17.37 -14.61 -1.72
C ARG A 219 17.89 -14.23 -0.33
N ARG A 220 19.19 -13.95 -0.16
CA ARG A 220 19.74 -13.41 1.09
C ARG A 220 19.18 -12.01 1.34
N ILE A 221 18.86 -11.72 2.59
CA ILE A 221 18.45 -10.38 3.01
C ILE A 221 19.67 -9.45 3.02
N VAL A 222 19.51 -8.27 2.43
CA VAL A 222 20.49 -7.19 2.37
C VAL A 222 20.23 -6.21 3.51
N ASP A 223 18.99 -5.75 3.66
CA ASP A 223 18.55 -4.95 4.80
C ASP A 223 17.06 -5.12 5.10
N PHE A 224 16.68 -4.68 6.30
CA PHE A 224 15.32 -4.45 6.74
C PHE A 224 15.13 -2.94 6.92
N PHE A 225 13.95 -2.39 6.61
CA PHE A 225 13.62 -0.99 6.89
C PHE A 225 12.22 -0.87 7.48
N ILE A 226 12.13 -0.28 8.68
CA ILE A 226 10.86 0.05 9.35
C ILE A 226 10.59 1.55 9.14
N SER A 227 9.45 1.88 8.55
CA SER A 227 9.03 3.27 8.37
C SER A 227 8.61 3.95 9.69
N ALA A 228 8.68 5.28 9.73
CA ALA A 228 8.16 6.07 10.84
C ALA A 228 6.66 5.81 11.07
N ASP A 229 6.22 5.83 12.33
CA ASP A 229 4.85 5.52 12.74
C ASP A 229 3.87 6.72 12.64
N ASP A 230 4.37 7.89 12.25
CA ASP A 230 3.60 9.13 12.08
C ASP A 230 3.04 9.30 10.64
N PRO A 231 1.80 9.83 10.45
CA PRO A 231 1.22 10.07 9.13
C PRO A 231 2.01 11.00 8.21
N SER A 232 2.90 11.85 8.75
CA SER A 232 3.80 12.70 7.95
C SER A 232 5.04 11.96 7.41
N GLY A 233 5.20 10.67 7.73
CA GLY A 233 6.31 9.83 7.27
C GLY A 233 7.66 10.16 7.91
N LYS A 234 7.66 10.85 9.05
CA LYS A 234 8.88 11.23 9.78
C LYS A 234 8.65 11.23 11.30
N THR A 235 9.71 10.95 12.06
CA THR A 235 9.70 11.01 13.52
C THR A 235 11.04 11.52 14.06
N LYS A 236 11.03 12.13 15.25
CA LYS A 236 12.25 12.40 16.03
C LYS A 236 12.50 11.36 17.12
N ASN A 237 11.53 10.47 17.37
CA ASN A 237 11.61 9.46 18.41
C ASN A 237 12.32 8.20 17.90
N THR A 238 13.65 8.18 18.02
CA THR A 238 14.49 7.04 17.65
C THR A 238 14.27 5.82 18.55
N THR A 239 13.96 6.02 19.83
CA THR A 239 13.61 4.95 20.77
C THR A 239 12.41 4.15 20.26
N ARG A 240 11.35 4.84 19.83
CA ARG A 240 10.15 4.22 19.27
C ARG A 240 10.45 3.37 18.03
N LEU A 241 11.30 3.86 17.13
CA LEU A 241 11.75 3.10 15.97
C LEU A 241 12.49 1.81 16.35
N MET A 242 13.27 1.81 17.45
CA MET A 242 13.93 0.60 17.96
C MET A 242 12.94 -0.38 18.58
N GLU A 243 11.97 0.10 19.37
CA GLU A 243 10.92 -0.73 19.98
C GLU A 243 10.12 -1.50 18.92
N LEU A 244 9.71 -0.84 17.82
CA LEU A 244 8.90 -1.45 16.76
C LEU A 244 9.55 -2.71 16.16
N GLY A 245 10.89 -2.75 16.12
CA GLY A 245 11.70 -3.83 15.56
C GLY A 245 12.37 -4.77 16.58
N ASN A 246 12.09 -4.64 17.88
CA ASN A 246 12.82 -5.33 18.96
C ASN A 246 14.36 -5.10 18.88
N LEU A 247 14.78 -3.89 18.49
CA LEU A 247 16.17 -3.59 18.15
C LEU A 247 17.04 -3.26 19.36
N LYS A 248 18.31 -3.63 19.28
CA LYS A 248 19.37 -3.22 20.20
C LYS A 248 20.47 -2.51 19.42
N GLN A 249 20.90 -1.35 19.90
CA GLN A 249 21.93 -0.52 19.26
C GLN A 249 23.23 -1.31 18.97
N ASN A 250 23.63 -2.16 19.90
CA ASN A 250 24.91 -2.89 19.91
C ASN A 250 24.73 -4.42 19.76
N ASP A 251 23.78 -4.88 18.94
CA ASP A 251 23.63 -6.32 18.67
C ASP A 251 24.81 -6.84 17.79
N PRO A 252 25.40 -8.01 18.10
CA PRO A 252 26.46 -8.57 17.26
C PRO A 252 25.98 -9.03 15.88
N ARG A 253 24.67 -9.30 15.68
CA ARG A 253 24.12 -9.88 14.43
C ARG A 253 23.81 -8.87 13.34
N TYR A 254 23.65 -7.60 13.69
CA TYR A 254 23.27 -6.53 12.74
C TYR A 254 23.84 -5.18 13.17
N ARG A 255 23.64 -4.15 12.35
CA ARG A 255 23.79 -2.74 12.73
C ARG A 255 22.52 -1.96 12.43
N VAL A 256 22.31 -0.86 13.16
CA VAL A 256 21.11 -0.01 13.08
C VAL A 256 21.51 1.36 12.55
N GLU A 257 20.85 1.82 11.49
CA GLU A 257 21.09 3.11 10.83
C GLU A 257 19.77 3.88 10.71
N PHE A 258 19.66 5.04 11.36
CA PHE A 258 18.46 5.88 11.25
C PHE A 258 18.50 6.73 9.97
N VAL A 259 17.46 6.62 9.14
CA VAL A 259 17.41 7.28 7.83
C VAL A 259 16.92 8.72 8.02
N LYS A 260 17.81 9.70 7.87
CA LYS A 260 17.52 11.13 8.07
C LYS A 260 16.65 11.71 6.95
N VAL A 261 15.77 12.65 7.30
CA VAL A 261 14.99 13.43 6.33
C VAL A 261 15.92 14.44 5.63
N LEU A 262 15.96 14.42 4.29
CA LEU A 262 16.87 15.26 3.48
C LEU A 262 16.76 16.77 3.76
N LYS A 263 15.55 17.27 4.10
CA LYS A 263 15.30 18.70 4.39
C LYS A 263 15.39 19.05 5.88
N ASP A 264 15.40 18.07 6.77
CA ASP A 264 15.47 18.25 8.23
C ASP A 264 16.25 17.09 8.86
N PRO A 265 17.59 17.20 8.95
CA PRO A 265 18.43 16.15 9.52
C PRO A 265 18.18 15.84 11.01
N SER A 266 17.32 16.62 11.70
CA SER A 266 16.87 16.34 13.07
C SER A 266 15.67 15.40 13.14
N SER A 267 15.10 15.01 11.99
CA SER A 267 14.01 14.04 11.85
C SER A 267 14.46 12.85 11.00
N PHE A 268 13.81 11.71 11.20
CA PHE A 268 14.09 10.45 10.52
C PHE A 268 12.84 9.90 9.81
N THR A 269 12.98 9.34 8.60
CA THR A 269 11.90 8.67 7.87
C THR A 269 11.65 7.24 8.35
N GLY A 270 12.58 6.68 9.12
CA GLY A 270 12.53 5.32 9.63
C GLY A 270 13.90 4.82 10.09
N VAL A 271 13.99 3.52 10.33
CA VAL A 271 15.21 2.83 10.75
C VAL A 271 15.55 1.70 9.79
N LYS A 272 16.78 1.68 9.31
CA LYS A 272 17.36 0.59 8.52
C LYS A 272 18.16 -0.32 9.44
N ILE A 273 18.04 -1.63 9.22
CA ILE A 273 18.73 -2.68 9.98
C ILE A 273 19.46 -3.56 8.98
N ILE A 274 20.78 -3.61 9.10
CA ILE A 274 21.64 -4.27 8.12
C ILE A 274 22.33 -5.45 8.81
N PRO A 275 21.99 -6.70 8.44
CA PRO A 275 22.71 -7.90 8.91
C PRO A 275 24.22 -7.79 8.70
N LYS A 276 24.98 -8.46 9.55
CA LYS A 276 26.44 -8.64 9.41
C LYS A 276 26.75 -10.00 8.77
#